data_AF-A0A8C5YSC6-F1
#
_entry.id   AF-A0A8C5YSC6-F1
#
_cell.length_a   1.000
_cell.length_b   1.000
_cell.length_c   1.000
_cell.angle_alpha   90.00
_cell.angle_beta   90.00
_cell.angle_gamma   90.00
#
_symmetry.space_group_name_H-M   'P 1'
#
loop_
_entity.id
_entity.type
_entity.pdbx_description
1 polymer ?
#
loop_
_entity_poly.entity_id
_entity_poly.type
_entity_poly.pdbx_seq_one_letter_code
_entity_poly.pdbx_strand_id
1 'polypeptide(L)'
;MATSKKFHTLVEVQQKGGKIFEVLGDPTEVPSWFHSQYLKCPRVVYLEAWLVEAMFGPDGEKIPHVECVTHTVLHVNRWNPESDAKILIFGRPNFQLDVLEMIRHLANYFRLRRSKKAAAQMAETQETGAKEAETQETGIQRSPDEIPEAGTQLSPDLKVPEAGTRQPTEVAQDLVTRL
;
A
#
# COMPACT_ATOMS: atom_id res chain seq x y z
N MET A 1 -14.64 21.52 -9.77
CA MET A 1 -13.23 21.97 -9.84
C MET A 1 -12.36 20.90 -9.20
N ALA A 2 -11.18 20.60 -9.75
CA ALA A 2 -10.30 19.61 -9.13
C ALA A 2 -9.72 20.18 -7.82
N THR A 3 -9.99 19.52 -6.70
CA THR A 3 -9.40 19.88 -5.40
C THR A 3 -7.92 19.49 -5.40
N SER A 4 -7.03 20.47 -5.48
CA SER A 4 -5.59 20.25 -5.35
C SER A 4 -5.26 19.83 -3.91
N LYS A 5 -5.00 18.53 -3.73
CA LYS A 5 -4.59 17.95 -2.45
C LYS A 5 -3.25 18.58 -2.02
N LYS A 6 -3.24 19.34 -0.93
CA LYS A 6 -2.02 19.95 -0.37
C LYS A 6 -1.25 18.90 0.41
N PHE A 7 0.04 18.79 0.15
CA PHE A 7 0.97 17.91 0.86
C PHE A 7 1.69 18.71 1.95
N HIS A 8 2.03 18.06 3.07
CA HIS A 8 2.80 18.70 4.14
C HIS A 8 4.29 18.84 3.74
N THR A 9 4.91 19.97 4.06
CA THR A 9 6.29 20.35 3.68
C THR A 9 6.87 21.26 4.76
N LEU A 10 8.20 21.26 4.91
CA LEU A 10 8.95 22.17 5.79
C LEU A 10 9.01 23.60 5.27
N VAL A 11 8.80 23.81 3.97
CA VAL A 11 8.80 25.14 3.36
C VAL A 11 7.57 25.25 2.48
N GLU A 12 6.55 25.94 2.97
CA GLU A 12 5.38 26.20 2.16
C GLU A 12 5.74 27.11 0.97
N VAL A 13 5.59 26.60 -0.25
CA VAL A 13 5.87 27.33 -1.48
C VAL A 13 4.56 27.54 -2.25
N GLN A 14 4.31 28.78 -2.67
CA GLN A 14 3.20 29.13 -3.56
C GLN A 14 3.71 29.52 -4.95
N GLN A 15 3.10 28.96 -5.99
CA GLN A 15 3.35 29.33 -7.38
C GLN A 15 2.52 30.58 -7.73
N LYS A 16 3.14 31.77 -7.81
CA LYS A 16 2.43 33.03 -8.11
C LYS A 16 2.16 33.27 -9.60
N GLY A 17 2.83 32.52 -10.49
CA GLY A 17 2.58 32.57 -11.93
C GLY A 17 3.74 32.02 -12.75
N GLY A 18 3.47 31.37 -13.88
CA GLY A 18 4.50 30.81 -14.75
C GLY A 18 5.44 29.85 -13.99
N LYS A 19 6.72 30.22 -13.87
CA LYS A 19 7.74 29.49 -13.07
C LYS A 19 8.19 30.25 -11.82
N ILE A 20 7.41 31.23 -11.34
CA ILE A 20 7.71 32.04 -10.16
C ILE A 20 7.10 31.37 -8.93
N PHE A 21 7.95 31.19 -7.92
CA PHE A 21 7.65 30.52 -6.66
C PHE A 21 8.11 31.40 -5.51
N GLU A 22 7.28 31.55 -4.49
CA GLU A 22 7.57 32.32 -3.28
C GLU A 22 7.27 31.48 -2.04
N VAL A 23 7.99 31.74 -0.95
CA VAL A 23 7.71 31.13 0.35
C VAL A 23 6.46 31.78 0.95
N LEU A 24 5.60 30.96 1.56
CA LEU A 24 4.47 31.37 2.38
C LEU A 24 4.81 31.16 3.86
N GLY A 25 4.43 32.10 4.72
CA GLY A 25 4.70 32.04 6.17
C GLY A 25 5.83 32.97 6.62
N ASP A 26 6.25 32.82 7.88
CA ASP A 26 7.29 33.66 8.48
C ASP A 26 8.71 33.14 8.08
N PRO A 27 9.63 34.02 7.61
CA PRO A 27 10.99 33.61 7.28
C PRO A 27 11.83 33.14 8.48
N THR A 28 11.34 33.22 9.72
CA THR A 28 11.96 32.63 10.91
C THR A 28 11.55 31.17 11.16
N GLU A 29 10.47 30.69 10.52
CA GLU A 29 10.00 29.31 10.61
C GLU A 29 10.64 28.38 9.56
N VAL A 30 11.34 28.94 8.56
CA VAL A 30 12.00 28.13 7.52
C VAL A 30 13.28 27.45 8.04
N PRO A 31 13.62 26.23 7.57
CA PRO A 31 14.83 25.56 7.99
C PRO A 31 16.11 26.34 7.64
N SER A 32 17.11 26.30 8.53
CA SER A 32 18.38 27.04 8.38
C SER A 32 19.23 26.68 7.15
N TRP A 33 18.96 25.53 6.52
CA TRP A 33 19.58 25.11 5.26
C TRP A 33 18.92 25.70 4.01
N PHE A 34 17.72 26.26 4.15
CA PHE A 34 16.93 26.79 3.05
C PHE A 34 17.39 28.20 2.64
N HIS A 35 17.40 28.46 1.33
CA HIS A 35 17.62 29.80 0.78
C HIS A 35 16.66 30.06 -0.37
N SER A 36 15.99 31.21 -0.37
CA SER A 36 14.98 31.60 -1.37
C SER A 36 15.50 31.54 -2.82
N GLN A 37 16.81 31.72 -3.03
CA GLN A 37 17.45 31.58 -4.35
C GLN A 37 17.24 30.20 -5.00
N TYR A 38 17.00 29.15 -4.21
CA TYR A 38 16.72 27.80 -4.71
C TYR A 38 15.39 27.71 -5.46
N LEU A 39 14.45 28.64 -5.22
CA LEU A 39 13.14 28.65 -5.87
C LEU A 39 13.17 29.05 -7.36
N LYS A 40 14.29 29.61 -7.84
CA LYS A 40 14.43 30.13 -9.21
C LYS A 40 14.43 29.05 -10.29
N CYS A 41 14.98 27.88 -10.00
CA CYS A 41 15.24 26.81 -10.98
C CYS A 41 14.95 25.44 -10.37
N PRO A 42 13.67 25.06 -10.18
CA PRO A 42 13.31 23.71 -9.77
C PRO A 42 13.63 22.67 -10.86
N ARG A 43 14.08 21.49 -10.43
CA ARG A 43 14.02 20.28 -11.25
C ARG A 43 12.60 19.73 -11.20
N VAL A 44 12.06 19.32 -12.34
CA VAL A 44 10.71 18.75 -12.45
C VAL A 44 10.81 17.26 -12.74
N VAL A 45 9.97 16.47 -12.06
CA VAL A 45 9.72 15.06 -12.38
C VAL A 45 8.20 14.82 -12.42
N TYR A 46 7.78 13.96 -13.35
CA TYR A 46 6.40 13.52 -13.53
C TYR A 46 6.32 12.05 -13.14
N LEU A 47 5.30 11.68 -12.37
CA LEU A 47 5.10 10.33 -11.84
C LEU A 47 3.61 10.05 -11.70
N GLU A 48 3.19 8.81 -11.92
CA GLU A 48 1.81 8.36 -11.66
C GLU A 48 1.40 8.74 -10.23
N ALA A 49 0.22 9.36 -10.04
CA ALA A 49 -0.16 9.91 -8.74
C ALA A 49 -0.16 8.90 -7.57
N TRP A 50 -0.35 7.60 -7.85
CA TRP A 50 -0.27 6.53 -6.85
C TRP A 50 1.16 6.28 -6.33
N LEU A 51 2.20 6.58 -7.13
CA LEU A 51 3.59 6.44 -6.70
C LEU A 51 3.96 7.48 -5.65
N VAL A 52 3.39 8.69 -5.73
CA VAL A 52 3.63 9.74 -4.74
C VAL A 52 3.21 9.28 -3.36
N GLU A 53 2.00 8.73 -3.21
CA GLU A 53 1.50 8.21 -1.94
C GLU A 53 2.21 6.90 -1.52
N ALA A 54 2.66 6.08 -2.48
CA ALA A 54 3.47 4.89 -2.16
C ALA A 54 4.86 5.23 -1.60
N MET A 55 5.53 6.24 -2.16
CA MET A 55 6.87 6.68 -1.76
C MET A 55 6.84 7.52 -0.48
N PHE A 56 5.95 8.52 -0.43
CA PHE A 56 5.94 9.52 0.64
C PHE A 56 4.87 9.27 1.71
N GLY A 57 4.10 8.20 1.59
CA GLY A 57 2.98 7.88 2.48
C GLY A 57 1.68 8.64 2.12
N PRO A 58 0.57 8.33 2.83
CA PRO A 58 -0.67 9.10 2.75
C PRO A 58 -0.36 10.58 2.96
N ASP A 59 -0.94 11.42 2.11
CA ASP A 59 -0.84 12.89 2.16
C ASP A 59 0.61 13.43 2.15
N GLY A 60 1.57 12.55 1.78
CA GLY A 60 3.01 12.78 1.83
C GLY A 60 3.55 13.07 3.23
N GLU A 61 3.03 12.39 4.26
CA GLU A 61 3.52 12.46 5.65
C GLU A 61 5.07 12.39 5.78
N LYS A 62 5.76 11.72 4.85
CA LYS A 62 7.23 11.56 4.84
C LYS A 62 7.98 12.67 4.11
N ILE A 63 7.30 13.56 3.37
CA ILE A 63 7.94 14.67 2.64
C ILE A 63 8.81 15.53 3.57
N PRO A 64 8.32 16.01 4.74
CA PRO A 64 9.15 16.83 5.62
C PRO A 64 10.44 16.14 6.08
N HIS A 65 10.40 14.82 6.30
CA HIS A 65 11.59 14.06 6.65
C HIS A 65 12.58 13.96 5.47
N VAL A 66 12.08 13.71 4.25
CA VAL A 66 12.91 13.70 3.04
C VAL A 66 13.53 15.08 2.78
N GLU A 67 12.77 16.16 2.94
CA GLU A 67 13.25 17.53 2.81
C GLU A 67 14.36 17.84 3.83
N CYS A 68 14.14 17.45 5.10
CA CYS A 68 15.14 17.59 6.16
C CYS A 68 16.45 16.87 5.85
N VAL A 69 16.39 15.62 5.39
CA VAL A 69 17.58 14.79 5.12
C VAL A 69 18.32 15.22 3.85
N THR A 70 17.59 15.65 2.82
CA THR A 70 18.16 15.98 1.50
C THR A 70 18.54 17.46 1.34
N HIS A 71 18.11 18.33 2.26
CA HIS A 71 18.21 19.78 2.12
C HIS A 71 17.64 20.30 0.78
N THR A 72 16.50 19.72 0.37
CA THR A 72 15.69 20.15 -0.78
C THR A 72 14.24 20.36 -0.34
N VAL A 73 13.49 21.18 -1.07
CA VAL A 73 12.04 21.35 -0.89
C VAL A 73 11.32 20.60 -2.01
N LEU A 74 10.27 19.84 -1.66
CA LEU A 74 9.49 19.02 -2.57
C LEU A 74 8.06 19.54 -2.67
N HIS A 75 7.76 20.27 -3.75
CA HIS A 75 6.42 20.77 -4.01
C HIS A 75 5.68 19.84 -4.99
N VAL A 76 4.57 19.24 -4.54
CA VAL A 76 3.80 18.27 -5.31
C VAL A 76 2.52 18.91 -5.87
N ASN A 77 2.47 19.09 -7.18
CA ASN A 77 1.25 19.47 -7.90
C ASN A 77 0.51 18.20 -8.33
N ARG A 78 -0.54 17.82 -7.60
CA ARG A 78 -1.45 16.73 -8.02
C ARG A 78 -2.66 17.30 -8.75
N TRP A 79 -2.78 16.97 -10.03
CA TRP A 79 -3.96 17.28 -10.85
C TRP A 79 -4.58 15.96 -11.31
N ASN A 80 -5.69 15.55 -10.68
CA ASN A 80 -6.37 14.24 -10.79
C ASN A 80 -5.56 13.02 -10.24
N PRO A 81 -6.14 12.17 -9.36
CA PRO A 81 -5.55 10.86 -9.00
C PRO A 81 -5.35 9.87 -10.17
N GLU A 82 -6.04 10.03 -11.29
CA GLU A 82 -5.90 9.19 -12.50
C GLU A 82 -4.77 9.65 -13.44
N SER A 83 -4.13 10.78 -13.14
CA SER A 83 -3.10 11.42 -13.96
C SER A 83 -1.73 11.35 -13.28
N ASP A 84 -0.69 11.72 -14.02
CA ASP A 84 0.61 12.01 -13.44
C ASP A 84 0.53 13.21 -12.49
N ALA A 85 1.13 13.05 -11.31
CA ALA A 85 1.50 14.14 -10.43
C ALA A 85 2.85 14.73 -10.88
N LYS A 86 2.99 16.05 -10.73
CA LYS A 86 4.22 16.78 -11.01
C LYS A 86 4.90 17.16 -9.70
N ILE A 87 6.11 16.70 -9.48
CA ILE A 87 6.95 17.11 -8.34
C ILE A 87 7.97 18.14 -8.82
N LEU A 88 8.09 19.25 -8.10
CA LEU A 88 9.15 20.22 -8.24
C LEU A 88 10.13 20.08 -7.07
N ILE A 89 11.41 19.92 -7.39
CA ILE A 89 12.52 19.76 -6.46
C ILE A 89 13.30 21.07 -6.46
N PHE A 90 13.28 21.79 -5.34
CA PHE A 90 14.07 23.01 -5.16
C PHE A 90 15.26 22.75 -4.25
N GLY A 91 16.43 23.30 -4.58
CA GLY A 91 17.63 23.16 -3.75
C GLY A 91 18.89 23.56 -4.51
N ARG A 92 20.05 23.18 -3.97
CA ARG A 92 21.33 23.29 -4.69
C ARG A 92 21.32 22.36 -5.92
N PRO A 93 21.90 22.75 -7.07
CA PRO A 93 21.82 21.95 -8.31
C PRO A 93 22.21 20.48 -8.16
N ASN A 94 23.27 20.18 -7.40
CA ASN A 94 23.71 18.80 -7.16
C ASN A 94 22.66 18.01 -6.35
N PHE A 95 22.16 18.59 -5.25
CA PHE A 95 21.15 17.94 -4.42
C PHE A 95 19.83 17.72 -5.19
N GLN A 96 19.47 18.62 -6.12
CA GLN A 96 18.34 18.39 -7.02
C GLN A 96 18.54 17.17 -7.95
N LEU A 97 19.78 16.86 -8.35
CA LEU A 97 20.11 15.66 -9.13
C LEU A 97 20.07 14.40 -8.26
N ASP A 98 20.69 14.45 -7.08
CA ASP A 98 20.70 13.33 -6.13
C ASP A 98 19.27 12.91 -5.74
N VAL A 99 18.41 13.90 -5.45
CA VAL A 99 16.99 13.69 -5.11
C VAL A 99 16.16 13.24 -6.31
N LEU A 100 16.48 13.70 -7.53
CA LEU A 100 15.85 13.19 -8.75
C LEU A 100 16.14 11.70 -8.95
N GLU A 101 17.40 11.27 -8.80
CA GLU A 101 17.75 9.85 -8.93
C GLU A 101 17.20 9.00 -7.78
N MET A 102 17.21 9.51 -6.55
CA MET A 102 16.51 8.87 -5.42
C MET A 102 15.02 8.63 -5.74
N ILE A 103 14.32 9.64 -6.24
CA ILE A 103 12.90 9.53 -6.62
C ILE A 103 12.71 8.53 -7.77
N ARG A 104 13.60 8.50 -8.77
CA ARG A 104 13.57 7.52 -9.87
C ARG A 104 13.75 6.09 -9.36
N HIS A 105 14.71 5.85 -8.47
CA HIS A 105 14.95 4.54 -7.87
C HIS A 105 13.77 4.07 -7.01
N LEU A 106 13.20 4.95 -6.19
CA LEU A 106 12.01 4.67 -5.40
C LEU A 106 10.80 4.33 -6.30
N ALA A 107 10.54 5.14 -7.33
CA ALA A 107 9.47 4.90 -8.29
C ALA A 107 9.62 3.52 -8.98
N ASN A 108 10.82 3.17 -9.43
CA ASN A 108 11.10 1.86 -10.01
C ASN A 108 10.88 0.70 -9.02
N TYR A 109 11.35 0.85 -7.77
CA TYR A 109 11.14 -0.13 -6.70
C TYR A 109 9.64 -0.37 -6.45
N PHE A 110 8.83 0.68 -6.35
CA PHE A 110 7.38 0.53 -6.12
C PHE A 110 6.64 -0.05 -7.32
N ARG A 111 7.00 0.29 -8.56
CA ARG A 111 6.48 -0.38 -9.76
C ARG A 111 6.78 -1.88 -9.74
N LEU A 112 8.04 -2.26 -9.57
CA LEU A 112 8.47 -3.68 -9.51
C LEU A 112 7.77 -4.44 -8.37
N ARG A 113 7.65 -3.83 -7.17
CA ARG A 113 6.95 -4.42 -6.02
C ARG A 113 5.47 -4.63 -6.30
N ARG A 114 4.81 -3.71 -7.02
CA ARG A 114 3.40 -3.85 -7.43
C ARG A 114 3.22 -4.96 -8.46
N SER A 115 4.09 -5.05 -9.47
CA SER A 115 4.07 -6.14 -10.45
C SER A 115 4.25 -7.52 -9.82
N LYS A 116 5.21 -7.67 -8.89
CA LYS A 116 5.42 -8.93 -8.15
C LYS A 116 4.21 -9.34 -7.31
N LYS A 117 3.55 -8.39 -6.64
CA LYS A 117 2.31 -8.65 -5.88
C LYS A 117 1.16 -9.10 -6.78
N ALA A 118 0.97 -8.45 -7.93
CA ALA A 118 -0.07 -8.83 -8.89
C ALA A 118 0.15 -10.25 -9.45
N ALA A 119 1.40 -10.61 -9.78
CA ALA A 119 1.74 -11.96 -10.24
C ALA A 119 1.45 -13.05 -9.18
N ALA A 120 1.75 -12.78 -7.91
CA ALA A 120 1.46 -13.74 -6.82
C ALA A 120 -0.05 -13.98 -6.66
N GLN A 121 -0.86 -12.92 -6.68
CA GLN A 121 -2.33 -13.00 -6.57
C GLN A 121 -2.95 -13.77 -7.74
N MET A 122 -2.40 -13.63 -8.95
CA MET A 122 -2.85 -14.41 -10.12
C MET A 122 -2.55 -15.90 -9.98
N ALA A 123 -1.41 -16.28 -9.40
CA ALA A 123 -1.05 -17.68 -9.14
C ALA A 123 -1.97 -18.31 -8.08
N GLU A 124 -2.19 -17.64 -6.95
CA GLU A 124 -3.11 -18.10 -5.88
C GLU A 124 -4.55 -18.30 -6.41
N THR A 125 -5.03 -17.40 -7.28
CA THR A 125 -6.36 -17.50 -7.89
C THR A 125 -6.48 -18.72 -8.82
N GLN A 126 -5.41 -19.05 -9.56
CA GLN A 126 -5.38 -20.22 -10.45
C GLN A 126 -5.33 -21.54 -9.67
N GLU A 127 -4.53 -21.64 -8.62
CA GLU A 127 -4.50 -22.86 -7.77
C GLU A 127 -5.81 -23.09 -7.03
N THR A 128 -6.48 -22.03 -6.58
CA THR A 128 -7.78 -22.14 -5.88
C THR A 128 -8.88 -22.57 -6.84
N GLY A 129 -8.96 -21.96 -8.04
CA GLY A 129 -9.93 -22.34 -9.06
C GLY A 129 -9.72 -23.76 -9.61
N ALA A 130 -8.47 -24.23 -9.70
CA ALA A 130 -8.16 -25.60 -10.10
C ALA A 130 -8.70 -26.63 -9.09
N LYS A 131 -8.55 -26.37 -7.79
CA LYS A 131 -9.06 -27.26 -6.72
C LYS A 131 -10.59 -27.30 -6.65
N GLU A 132 -11.27 -26.19 -6.93
CA GLU A 132 -12.74 -26.16 -6.99
C GLU A 132 -13.28 -26.90 -8.22
N ALA A 133 -12.58 -26.83 -9.36
CA ALA A 133 -12.93 -27.61 -10.55
C ALA A 133 -12.76 -29.13 -10.33
N GLU A 134 -11.62 -29.55 -9.75
CA GLU A 134 -11.34 -30.96 -9.43
C GLU A 134 -12.34 -31.55 -8.42
N THR A 135 -12.91 -30.72 -7.54
CA THR A 135 -13.95 -31.12 -6.58
C THR A 135 -15.32 -31.29 -7.23
N GLN A 136 -15.62 -30.62 -8.35
CA GLN A 136 -16.92 -30.71 -9.03
C GLN A 136 -16.99 -31.78 -10.13
N GLU A 137 -15.85 -32.19 -10.71
CA GLU A 137 -15.85 -33.17 -11.82
C GLU A 137 -16.02 -34.64 -11.38
N THR A 138 -15.98 -34.94 -10.08
CA THR A 138 -16.34 -36.28 -9.55
C THR A 138 -17.85 -36.49 -9.33
N GLY A 139 -18.68 -35.49 -9.64
CA GLY A 139 -20.12 -35.46 -9.35
C GLY A 139 -21.07 -36.10 -10.37
N ILE A 140 -20.60 -36.56 -11.54
CA ILE A 140 -21.47 -37.21 -12.56
C ILE A 140 -20.79 -38.43 -13.21
N GLN A 141 -20.70 -39.55 -12.47
CA GLN A 141 -20.51 -40.88 -13.08
C GLN A 141 -21.84 -41.65 -13.04
N ARG A 142 -22.52 -41.58 -14.19
CA ARG A 142 -23.68 -42.37 -14.61
C ARG A 142 -23.56 -43.85 -14.19
N SER A 143 -24.45 -44.31 -13.31
CA SER A 143 -24.67 -45.74 -13.05
C SER A 143 -25.20 -46.44 -14.30
N PRO A 144 -24.76 -47.67 -14.60
CA PRO A 144 -25.54 -48.65 -15.33
C PRO A 144 -26.38 -49.52 -14.38
N ASP A 145 -27.52 -50.01 -14.89
CA ASP A 145 -28.34 -51.06 -14.31
C ASP A 145 -27.53 -52.31 -13.91
N GLU A 146 -27.85 -52.90 -12.75
CA GLU A 146 -28.10 -54.35 -12.61
C GLU A 146 -28.73 -54.68 -11.25
N ILE A 147 -29.82 -55.45 -11.28
CA ILE A 147 -30.40 -56.20 -10.15
C ILE A 147 -30.34 -57.68 -10.58
N PRO A 148 -30.00 -58.65 -9.71
CA PRO A 148 -31.09 -59.27 -8.93
C PRO A 148 -30.73 -59.92 -7.57
N GLU A 149 -31.79 -60.23 -6.82
CA GLU A 149 -31.97 -61.40 -5.92
C GLU A 149 -31.35 -61.49 -4.51
N ALA A 150 -32.28 -61.62 -3.54
CA ALA A 150 -32.31 -62.54 -2.38
C ALA A 150 -31.17 -62.53 -1.32
N GLY A 151 -31.50 -62.03 -0.12
CA GLY A 151 -30.56 -62.00 1.03
C GLY A 151 -31.14 -61.72 2.44
N THR A 152 -32.38 -62.13 2.70
CA THR A 152 -32.96 -62.50 4.02
C THR A 152 -32.22 -62.10 5.34
N GLN A 153 -32.87 -61.20 6.13
CA GLN A 153 -32.87 -61.05 7.61
C GLN A 153 -32.24 -59.80 8.30
N LEU A 154 -32.97 -59.37 9.35
CA LEU A 154 -32.55 -58.66 10.58
C LEU A 154 -32.10 -57.18 10.52
N SER A 155 -33.10 -56.30 10.64
CA SER A 155 -33.04 -55.14 11.55
C SER A 155 -33.28 -55.59 13.01
N PRO A 156 -33.24 -54.70 14.02
CA PRO A 156 -32.40 -53.52 14.25
C PRO A 156 -31.65 -53.64 15.61
N ASP A 157 -30.93 -52.60 16.07
CA ASP A 157 -31.05 -52.16 17.48
C ASP A 157 -30.66 -50.68 17.66
N LEU A 158 -31.15 -50.08 18.75
CA LEU A 158 -30.93 -48.67 19.11
C LEU A 158 -29.80 -48.54 20.15
N LYS A 159 -29.13 -47.38 20.19
CA LYS A 159 -28.99 -46.55 21.43
C LYS A 159 -28.12 -45.30 21.24
N VAL A 160 -28.78 -44.16 21.39
CA VAL A 160 -28.33 -42.95 22.12
C VAL A 160 -28.90 -43.14 23.56
N PRO A 161 -28.34 -42.64 24.70
CA PRO A 161 -27.46 -41.48 24.94
C PRO A 161 -26.09 -41.91 25.57
N GLU A 162 -25.28 -41.18 26.37
CA GLU A 162 -25.47 -39.93 27.16
C GLU A 162 -24.16 -39.15 27.43
N ALA A 163 -24.16 -38.32 28.47
CA ALA A 163 -23.24 -37.25 28.82
C ALA A 163 -21.87 -37.66 29.43
N GLY A 164 -20.91 -36.72 29.36
CA GLY A 164 -19.60 -36.79 29.99
C GLY A 164 -19.03 -35.41 30.36
N THR A 165 -19.70 -34.68 31.24
CA THR A 165 -19.32 -33.32 31.67
C THR A 165 -17.94 -33.25 32.33
N ARG A 166 -16.95 -32.58 31.71
CA ARG A 166 -15.76 -32.01 32.40
C ARG A 166 -15.27 -30.71 31.75
N GLN A 167 -15.45 -29.60 32.45
CA GLN A 167 -14.68 -28.35 32.39
C GLN A 167 -13.78 -28.27 33.66
N PRO A 168 -12.97 -27.21 33.90
CA PRO A 168 -11.99 -26.59 32.99
C PRO A 168 -10.64 -26.34 33.71
N THR A 169 -9.52 -26.20 32.98
CA THR A 169 -8.32 -25.53 33.53
C THR A 169 -7.42 -25.01 32.41
N GLU A 170 -7.13 -23.71 32.39
CA GLU A 170 -5.75 -23.20 32.37
C GLU A 170 -5.69 -21.79 32.94
N VAL A 171 -4.54 -21.42 33.52
CA VAL A 171 -4.36 -20.28 34.43
C VAL A 171 -3.76 -19.09 33.69
N ALA A 172 -4.41 -17.93 33.75
CA ALA A 172 -3.82 -16.66 33.31
C ALA A 172 -2.76 -16.18 34.33
N GLN A 173 -1.58 -15.82 33.84
CA GLN A 173 -0.42 -15.50 34.67
C GLN A 173 -0.44 -14.04 35.15
N ASP A 174 -0.09 -13.85 36.43
CA ASP A 174 0.24 -12.55 37.03
C ASP A 174 1.66 -12.13 36.64
N LEU A 175 1.85 -10.83 36.37
CA LEU A 175 3.15 -10.17 36.52
C LEU A 175 2.99 -8.65 36.68
N VAL A 176 2.67 -8.25 37.90
CA VAL A 176 2.86 -6.88 38.43
C VAL A 176 4.24 -6.33 38.05
N THR A 177 4.26 -5.11 37.50
CA THR A 177 5.45 -4.23 37.53
C THR A 177 5.13 -2.98 38.33
N ARG A 178 6.03 -2.62 39.25
CA ARG A 178 5.85 -1.59 40.28
C ARG A 178 5.80 -0.16 39.74
N LEU A 179 4.98 0.66 40.38
CA LEU A 179 5.24 2.07 40.71
C LEU A 179 4.90 2.28 42.19
#